data_AF-A0A366KQ92-F1
#
_entry.id   AF-A0A366KQ92-F1
#
_cell.length_a   1.000
_cell.length_b   1.000
_cell.length_c   1.000
_cell.angle_alpha   90.00
_cell.angle_beta   90.00
_cell.angle_gamma   90.00
#
_symmetry.space_group_name_H-M   'P 1'
#
loop_
_entity.id
_entity.type
_entity.pdbx_description
1 polymer ?
#
loop_
_entity_poly.entity_id
_entity_poly.type
_entity_poly.pdbx_seq_one_letter_code
_entity_poly.pdbx_strand_id
1 'polypeptide(L)' 'MTNATVFADAVEKMPDEKFDEVFVNEKYGSYLRNIEAVIEHSYYHLGQIVLIRKLIFAGG' A
#
# COMPACT_ATOMS: atom_id res chain seq x y z
N MET A 1 -2.67 7.09 12.62
CA MET A 1 -1.46 6.26 12.47
C MET A 1 -1.69 4.79 12.79
N THR A 2 -2.71 4.43 13.58
CA THR A 2 -2.99 3.05 14.00
C THR A 2 -3.21 2.06 12.86
N ASN A 3 -3.92 2.43 11.80
CA ASN A 3 -4.25 1.50 10.71
C ASN A 3 -3.03 0.99 9.95
N ALA A 4 -2.02 1.84 9.72
CA ALA A 4 -0.81 1.44 9.00
C ALA A 4 0.02 0.46 9.83
N THR A 5 0.15 0.69 11.13
CA THR A 5 0.84 -0.22 12.05
C THR A 5 0.09 -1.54 12.18
N VAL A 6 -1.24 -1.51 12.39
CA VAL A 6 -2.06 -2.73 12.46
C VAL A 6 -1.98 -3.55 11.18
N PHE A 7 -1.95 -2.89 10.01
CA PHE A 7 -1.76 -3.57 8.73
C PHE A 7 -0.38 -4.22 8.62
N ALA A 8 0.69 -3.49 8.94
CA ALA A 8 2.06 -4.02 8.90
C ALA A 8 2.23 -5.22 9.85
N ASP A 9 1.75 -5.11 11.09
CA ASP A 9 1.81 -6.19 12.08
C ASP A 9 1.02 -7.43 11.64
N ALA A 10 -0.07 -7.25 10.87
CA ALA A 10 -0.86 -8.36 10.34
C ALA A 10 -0.17 -9.05 9.16
N VAL A 11 0.50 -8.28 8.29
CA VAL A 11 1.30 -8.81 7.18
C VAL A 11 2.53 -9.55 7.71
N GLU A 12 3.22 -9.01 8.72
CA GLU A 12 4.40 -9.64 9.33
C GLU A 12 4.09 -11.03 9.94
N LYS A 13 2.88 -11.21 10.48
CA LYS A 13 2.44 -12.46 11.10
C LYS A 13 1.79 -13.43 10.13
N MET A 14 1.71 -13.08 8.84
CA MET A 14 1.09 -13.90 7.82
C MET A 14 2.01 -15.09 7.46
N PRO A 15 1.49 -16.33 7.42
CA PRO A 15 2.26 -17.47 6.90
C PRO A 15 2.64 -17.23 5.44
N ASP A 16 3.85 -17.62 5.04
CA ASP A 16 4.38 -17.34 3.69
C ASP A 16 3.50 -17.95 2.59
N GLU A 17 2.92 -19.13 2.82
CA GLU A 17 2.06 -19.82 1.85
C GLU A 17 0.79 -19.01 1.54
N LYS A 18 0.38 -18.13 2.46
CA LYS A 18 -0.81 -17.29 2.29
C LYS A 18 -0.62 -16.25 1.19
N PHE A 19 0.62 -15.84 0.92
CA PHE A 19 0.93 -14.83 -0.10
C PHE A 19 0.54 -15.26 -1.52
N ASP A 20 0.61 -16.56 -1.79
CA ASP A 20 0.28 -17.16 -3.09
C ASP A 20 -1.22 -17.49 -3.24
N GLU A 21 -1.98 -17.51 -2.14
CA GLU A 21 -3.41 -17.77 -2.19
C GLU A 21 -4.16 -16.65 -2.90
N VAL A 22 -5.23 -17.04 -3.60
CA VAL A 22 -6.23 -16.10 -4.14
C VAL A 22 -6.74 -15.23 -3.00
N PHE A 23 -6.79 -13.92 -3.24
CA PHE A 23 -7.42 -12.98 -2.34
C PHE A 23 -8.94 -13.25 -2.28
N VAL A 24 -9.75 -12.35 -1.70
CA VAL A 24 -11.21 -12.52 -1.56
C VAL A 24 -11.94 -12.98 -2.84
N ASN A 25 -11.42 -12.61 -4.02
CA ASN A 25 -11.90 -13.07 -5.31
C ASN A 25 -10.73 -13.16 -6.29
N GLU A 26 -10.74 -14.17 -7.17
CA GLU A 26 -9.69 -14.39 -8.19
C GLU A 26 -9.35 -13.15 -9.02
N LYS A 27 -10.36 -12.32 -9.34
CA LYS A 27 -10.13 -11.09 -10.13
C LYS A 27 -9.24 -10.06 -9.45
N TYR A 28 -9.04 -10.17 -8.14
CA TYR A 28 -8.17 -9.27 -7.35
C TYR A 28 -6.75 -9.82 -7.18
N GLY A 29 -6.43 -10.96 -7.77
CA GLY A 29 -5.11 -11.59 -7.67
C GLY A 29 -4.89 -12.28 -6.32
N SER A 30 -3.61 -12.49 -5.98
CA SER A 30 -3.21 -13.10 -4.71
C SER A 30 -3.16 -12.08 -3.56
N TYR A 31 -3.01 -12.58 -2.33
CA TYR A 31 -2.75 -11.72 -1.16
C TYR A 31 -1.49 -10.87 -1.37
N LEU A 32 -0.41 -11.43 -1.93
CA LEU A 32 0.80 -10.68 -2.26
C LEU A 32 0.51 -9.50 -3.19
N ARG A 33 -0.18 -9.75 -4.31
CA ARG A 33 -0.50 -8.70 -5.28
C ARG A 33 -1.33 -7.58 -4.65
N ASN A 34 -2.26 -7.94 -3.75
CA ASN A 34 -3.08 -6.97 -3.04
C ASN A 34 -2.25 -6.10 -2.08
N ILE A 35 -1.33 -6.71 -1.32
CA ILE A 35 -0.42 -5.99 -0.41
C ILE A 35 0.50 -5.05 -1.19
N GLU A 36 1.08 -5.50 -2.30
CA GLU A 36 1.88 -4.67 -3.20
C GLU A 36 1.08 -3.47 -3.71
N ALA A 37 -0.19 -3.67 -4.10
CA ALA A 37 -1.05 -2.59 -4.56
C ALA A 37 -1.27 -1.51 -3.48
N VAL A 38 -1.39 -1.89 -2.20
CA VAL A 38 -1.48 -0.93 -1.09
C VAL A 38 -0.19 -0.12 -0.94
N ILE A 39 0.97 -0.77 -1.09
CA ILE A 39 2.28 -0.11 -1.04
C ILE A 39 2.43 0.87 -2.21
N GLU A 40 2.16 0.42 -3.44
CA GLU A 40 2.18 1.24 -4.66
C GLU A 40 1.26 2.46 -4.54
N HIS A 41 0.05 2.27 -4.05
CA HIS A 41 -0.93 3.34 -3.87
C HIS A 41 -0.48 4.36 -2.82
N SER A 42 0.19 3.90 -1.76
CA SER A 42 0.75 4.78 -0.73
C SER A 42 1.85 5.67 -1.31
N TYR A 43 2.75 5.11 -2.12
CA TYR A 43 3.78 5.89 -2.82
C TYR A 43 3.20 6.83 -3.89
N TYR A 44 2.17 6.39 -4.60
CA TYR A 44 1.46 7.23 -5.57
C TYR A 44 0.92 8.51 -4.91
N HIS A 45 0.22 8.38 -3.79
CA HIS A 45 -0.31 9.53 -3.05
C HIS A 45 0.78 10.38 -2.39
N LEU A 46 1.84 9.76 -1.87
CA LEU A 46 3.00 10.51 -1.37
C LEU A 46 3.63 11.37 -2.46
N GLY A 47 3.77 10.83 -3.68
CA GLY A 47 4.25 11.56 -4.85
C GLY A 47 3.36 12.77 -5.16
N GLN A 48 2.04 12.60 -5.16
CA GLN A 48 1.08 13.69 -5.36
C GLN A 48 1.23 14.79 -4.28
N ILE A 49 1.35 14.42 -3.01
CA ILE A 49 1.55 15.37 -1.91
C ILE A 49 2.85 16.15 -2.09
N VAL A 50 3.95 15.48 -2.48
CA VAL A 50 5.23 16.13 -2.76
C VAL A 50 5.12 17.12 -3.92
N LEU A 51 4.42 16.77 -4.99
CA LEU A 51 4.20 17.66 -6.13
C LEU A 51 3.37 18.89 -5.74
N ILE A 52 2.26 18.70 -5.03
CA ILE A 52 1.42 19.81 -4.53
C ILE A 52 2.24 20.74 -3.63
N ARG A 53 3.02 20.18 -2.70
CA ARG A 53 3.90 20.96 -1.84
C ARG A 53 4.89 21.79 -2.68
N LYS A 54 5.53 21.19 -3.68
CA LYS A 54 6.44 21.92 -4.58
C LYS A 54 5.73 23.06 -5.30
N LEU A 55 4.53 22.84 -5.83
CA LEU A 55 3.76 23.87 -6.54
C LEU A 55 3.38 25.05 -5.62
N ILE A 56 3.01 24.78 -4.37
CA ILE A 56 2.67 25.83 -3.39
C ILE A 56 3.90 26.66 -2.99
N PHE A 57 5.05 26.02 -2.79
CA PHE A 57 6.25 26.69 -2.26
C PHE A 57 7.26 27.13 -3.32
N ALA A 58 7.15 26.71 -4.58
CA ALA A 58 8.02 27.16 -5.68
C ALA A 58 7.54 28.46 -6.35
N GLY A 59 6.35 28.95 -5.99
CA GLY A 59 5.78 30.23 -6.47
C GLY A 59 6.08 31.44 -5.59
N GLY A 60 7.03 31.34 -4.65
CA GLY A 60 7.48 32.42 -3.76
C GLY A 60 8.87 32.91 -4.09
#